data_AF-A0A892I3G8-F1
#
_entry.id   AF-A0A892I3G8-F1
#
_cell.length_a   1.000
_cell.length_b   1.000
_cell.length_c   1.000
_cell.angle_alpha   90.00
_cell.angle_beta   90.00
_cell.angle_gamma   90.00
#
_symmetry.space_group_name_H-M   'P 1'
#
loop_
_entity.id
_entity.type
_entity.pdbx_description
1 polymer ?
#
loop_
_entity_poly.entity_id
_entity_poly.type
_entity_poly.pdbx_seq_one_letter_code
_entity_poly.pdbx_strand_id
1 'polypeptide(L)'
;MTNSDRRLDREVSAYQLRAYLEHKQWFEDGKIRNVATIWHRQDNEDAEVVLPLSYVKDYRQRIRDALVSIASVEGRAVHEVLNEVKRLFANVITIRVVHDDTNDGTIPINDGVLLIAKAKDLLSAAARSLYAKRKQFTRGAPKEAKEYLETLLLGQTEIGSYVVNVIAPVQMVADGSNNVTTIPLAQAITSNLVAGLSALEKATATYEEKGDLGAFDEAVLAGASSNMCDALLGFSGEKHNRNFEITVTAAPSPLFETEPAKFMFDGRYVEALEKATGYYKGDYILPERRLTGYITKLSRPKDETSGTITIDSTVGDVERKVQVELMGDDYHQAVVAHDNSKMVRVEGDVHIKSKSAQLLNPKNFGVIEIEDLL
;
A
#
# COMPACT_ATOMS: atom_id res chain seq x y z
N MET A 1 7.97 27.26 -34.79
CA MET A 1 7.48 25.94 -34.37
C MET A 1 8.62 25.20 -33.69
N THR A 2 8.53 25.01 -32.39
CA THR A 2 9.58 24.39 -31.55
C THR A 2 9.47 22.86 -31.59
N ASN A 3 10.59 22.16 -31.40
CA ASN A 3 10.67 20.68 -31.37
C ASN A 3 9.76 20.02 -30.30
N SER A 4 9.29 20.80 -29.32
CA SER A 4 8.35 20.40 -28.28
C SER A 4 6.95 20.07 -28.81
N ASP A 5 6.44 20.78 -29.82
CA ASP A 5 5.07 20.58 -30.33
C ASP A 5 4.91 19.27 -31.12
N ARG A 6 6.02 18.74 -31.66
CA ARG A 6 6.04 17.50 -32.47
C ARG A 6 6.01 16.20 -31.65
N ARG A 7 6.07 16.27 -30.31
CA ARG A 7 6.01 15.10 -29.41
C ARG A 7 4.61 14.85 -28.80
N LEU A 8 3.73 15.85 -28.81
CA LEU A 8 2.44 15.85 -28.09
C LEU A 8 1.39 14.89 -28.68
N ASP A 9 1.50 14.52 -29.97
CA ASP A 9 0.50 13.72 -30.71
C ASP A 9 0.57 12.21 -30.50
N ARG A 10 1.55 11.72 -29.73
CA ARG A 10 1.59 10.31 -29.29
C ARG A 10 0.96 10.10 -27.92
N GLU A 11 0.45 11.16 -27.31
CA GLU A 11 0.19 11.16 -25.88
C GLU A 11 -1.30 11.11 -25.49
N VAL A 12 -2.22 11.42 -26.43
CA VAL A 12 -3.68 11.44 -26.21
C VAL A 12 -4.44 11.04 -27.47
N SER A 13 -5.55 10.31 -27.32
CA SER A 13 -6.46 9.86 -28.39
C SER A 13 -7.68 10.76 -28.58
N ALA A 14 -8.36 10.67 -29.74
CA ALA A 14 -9.62 11.36 -29.99
C ALA A 14 -10.69 11.02 -28.93
N TYR A 15 -10.75 9.76 -28.49
CA TYR A 15 -11.67 9.33 -27.44
C TYR A 15 -11.42 10.08 -26.13
N GLN A 16 -10.16 10.23 -25.72
CA GLN A 16 -9.81 10.94 -24.49
C GLN A 16 -10.14 12.43 -24.58
N LEU A 17 -9.90 13.07 -25.74
CA LEU A 17 -10.32 14.45 -25.97
C LEU A 17 -11.85 14.60 -25.95
N ARG A 18 -12.58 13.67 -26.56
CA ARG A 18 -14.05 13.65 -26.51
C ARG A 18 -14.55 13.64 -25.06
N ALA A 19 -14.08 12.72 -24.24
CA ALA A 19 -14.53 12.63 -22.85
C ALA A 19 -14.08 13.84 -22.01
N TYR A 20 -12.93 14.45 -22.33
CA TYR A 20 -12.55 15.74 -21.74
C TYR A 20 -13.51 16.87 -22.12
N LEU A 21 -13.87 16.98 -23.40
CA LEU A 21 -14.84 17.96 -23.91
C LEU A 21 -16.20 17.79 -23.21
N GLU A 22 -16.72 16.56 -23.14
CA GLU A 22 -17.97 16.23 -22.43
C GLU A 22 -17.89 16.63 -20.94
N HIS A 23 -16.79 16.30 -20.25
CA HIS A 23 -16.57 16.70 -18.85
C HIS A 23 -16.53 18.23 -18.66
N LYS A 24 -16.00 18.96 -19.65
CA LYS A 24 -15.93 20.43 -19.67
C LYS A 24 -17.18 21.09 -20.26
N GLN A 25 -18.30 20.36 -20.36
CA GLN A 25 -19.60 20.87 -20.83
C GLN A 25 -19.62 21.34 -22.30
N TRP A 26 -18.73 20.78 -23.13
CA TRP A 26 -18.87 20.87 -24.59
C TRP A 26 -19.87 19.84 -25.08
N PHE A 27 -20.54 20.12 -26.19
CA PHE A 27 -21.45 19.18 -26.84
C PHE A 27 -21.13 19.04 -28.34
N GLU A 28 -21.40 17.85 -28.89
CA GLU A 28 -21.24 17.56 -30.31
C GLU A 28 -22.41 18.21 -31.09
N ASP A 29 -22.12 19.24 -31.89
CA ASP A 29 -23.11 20.01 -32.66
C ASP A 29 -23.05 19.72 -34.17
N GLY A 30 -22.11 18.89 -34.61
CA GLY A 30 -22.03 18.57 -36.04
C GLY A 30 -20.97 17.54 -36.43
N LYS A 31 -20.96 17.22 -37.72
CA LYS A 31 -19.99 16.30 -38.33
C LYS A 31 -19.50 16.83 -39.67
N ILE A 32 -18.21 16.71 -39.90
CA ILE A 32 -17.60 16.95 -41.21
C ILE A 32 -17.53 15.60 -41.93
N ARG A 33 -18.58 15.31 -42.71
CA ARG A 33 -18.75 14.04 -43.45
C ARG A 33 -18.39 12.84 -42.56
N ASN A 34 -17.44 12.02 -43.00
CA ASN A 34 -16.90 10.87 -42.30
C ASN A 34 -15.43 11.11 -41.90
N VAL A 35 -15.05 12.33 -41.50
CA VAL A 35 -13.66 12.61 -41.11
C VAL A 35 -13.51 13.28 -39.75
N ALA A 36 -14.52 14.02 -39.27
CA ALA A 36 -14.43 14.69 -37.97
C ALA A 36 -15.82 14.98 -37.37
N THR A 37 -15.85 15.21 -36.06
CA THR A 37 -16.98 15.79 -35.33
C THR A 37 -16.67 17.23 -34.92
N ILE A 38 -17.70 18.07 -34.79
CA ILE A 38 -17.59 19.47 -34.40
C ILE A 38 -18.23 19.63 -33.02
N TRP A 39 -17.54 20.32 -32.13
CA TRP A 39 -17.93 20.53 -30.75
C TRP A 39 -17.98 22.01 -30.41
N HIS A 40 -19.02 22.41 -29.68
CA HIS A 40 -19.24 23.79 -29.23
C HIS A 40 -19.54 23.84 -27.74
N ARG A 41 -19.52 25.05 -27.18
CA ARG A 41 -19.99 25.33 -25.82
C ARG A 41 -21.19 26.26 -25.84
N GLN A 42 -22.12 26.04 -24.91
CA GLN A 42 -23.33 26.84 -24.82
C GLN A 42 -23.07 28.25 -24.26
N ASP A 43 -21.99 28.42 -23.50
CA ASP A 43 -21.58 29.67 -22.88
C ASP A 43 -20.57 30.49 -23.71
N ASN A 44 -20.14 29.98 -24.87
CA ASN A 44 -19.22 30.67 -25.77
C ASN A 44 -19.47 30.27 -27.23
N GLU A 45 -20.14 31.13 -28.00
CA GLU A 45 -20.49 30.88 -29.41
C GLU A 45 -19.27 30.79 -30.34
N ASP A 46 -18.15 31.43 -29.99
CA ASP A 46 -16.90 31.38 -30.76
C ASP A 46 -16.04 30.14 -30.42
N ALA A 47 -16.44 29.35 -29.42
CA ALA A 47 -15.72 28.16 -29.01
C ALA A 47 -16.07 26.98 -29.93
N GLU A 48 -15.18 26.67 -30.88
CA GLU A 48 -15.31 25.52 -31.76
C GLU A 48 -14.06 24.62 -31.69
N VAL A 49 -14.30 23.31 -31.56
CA VAL A 49 -13.26 22.28 -31.62
C VAL A 49 -13.65 21.22 -32.63
N VAL A 50 -12.74 20.94 -33.57
CA VAL A 50 -12.92 19.88 -34.57
C VAL A 50 -12.10 18.65 -34.17
N LEU A 51 -12.78 17.54 -33.91
CA LEU A 51 -12.16 16.31 -33.45
C LEU A 51 -12.09 15.26 -34.58
N PRO A 52 -10.91 14.76 -34.98
CA PRO A 52 -10.77 13.83 -36.09
C PRO A 52 -11.23 12.41 -35.73
N LEU A 53 -11.73 11.68 -36.73
CA LEU A 53 -11.94 10.24 -36.63
C LEU A 53 -10.62 9.47 -36.79
N SER A 54 -10.50 8.32 -36.14
CA SER A 54 -9.23 7.57 -35.98
C SER A 54 -8.58 7.10 -37.29
N TYR A 55 -9.34 6.97 -38.37
CA TYR A 55 -8.89 6.45 -39.65
C TYR A 55 -8.43 7.53 -40.65
N VAL A 56 -8.45 8.81 -40.27
CA VAL A 56 -8.05 9.90 -41.16
C VAL A 56 -6.52 9.94 -41.31
N LYS A 57 -6.02 10.18 -42.53
CA LYS A 57 -4.58 10.14 -42.86
C LYS A 57 -3.74 11.12 -42.04
N ASP A 58 -4.25 12.32 -41.79
CA ASP A 58 -3.59 13.38 -41.01
C ASP A 58 -4.06 13.44 -39.55
N TYR A 59 -4.63 12.34 -39.03
CA TYR A 59 -5.17 12.21 -37.67
C TYR A 59 -4.32 12.89 -36.60
N ARG A 60 -3.01 12.66 -36.60
CA ARG A 60 -2.09 13.21 -35.60
C ARG A 60 -1.97 14.73 -35.64
N GLN A 61 -2.00 15.33 -36.83
CA GLN A 61 -2.03 16.80 -36.95
C GLN A 61 -3.35 17.34 -36.41
N ARG A 62 -4.47 16.69 -36.75
CA ARG A 62 -5.81 17.13 -36.32
C ARG A 62 -6.04 17.03 -34.82
N ILE A 63 -5.44 16.05 -34.15
CA ILE A 63 -5.43 15.97 -32.67
C ILE A 63 -4.68 17.18 -32.07
N ARG A 64 -3.56 17.60 -32.66
CA ARG A 64 -2.85 18.80 -32.19
C ARG A 64 -3.68 20.06 -32.41
N ASP A 65 -4.29 20.19 -33.59
CA ASP A 65 -5.15 21.33 -33.91
C ASP A 65 -6.31 21.42 -32.89
N ALA A 66 -6.95 20.30 -32.56
CA ALA A 66 -8.00 20.24 -31.55
C ALA A 66 -7.51 20.68 -30.15
N LEU A 67 -6.35 20.18 -29.70
CA LEU A 67 -5.74 20.59 -28.44
C LEU A 67 -5.41 22.09 -28.39
N VAL A 68 -4.95 22.66 -29.51
CA VAL A 68 -4.67 24.10 -29.62
C VAL A 68 -5.97 24.91 -29.54
N SER A 69 -7.05 24.47 -30.21
CA SER A 69 -8.36 25.12 -30.11
C SER A 69 -8.88 25.10 -28.67
N ILE A 70 -8.82 23.95 -27.98
CA ILE A 70 -9.23 23.84 -26.58
C ILE A 70 -8.42 24.80 -25.70
N ALA A 71 -7.09 24.76 -25.81
CA ALA A 71 -6.19 25.61 -25.03
C ALA A 71 -6.42 27.12 -25.27
N SER A 72 -6.71 27.49 -26.52
CA SER A 72 -7.03 28.87 -26.89
C SER A 72 -8.33 29.34 -26.24
N VAL A 73 -9.37 28.50 -26.24
CA VAL A 73 -10.67 28.82 -25.62
C VAL A 73 -10.55 28.88 -24.09
N GLU A 74 -9.75 28.01 -23.49
CA GLU A 74 -9.52 27.99 -22.04
C GLU A 74 -8.52 29.05 -21.54
N GLY A 75 -7.81 29.75 -22.44
CA GLY A 75 -6.79 30.73 -22.06
C GLY A 75 -5.57 30.11 -21.37
N ARG A 76 -5.26 28.85 -21.66
CA ARG A 76 -4.20 28.06 -20.99
C ARG A 76 -3.19 27.54 -21.98
N ALA A 77 -2.03 27.13 -21.50
CA ALA A 77 -1.03 26.51 -22.35
C ALA A 77 -1.47 25.08 -22.76
N VAL A 78 -1.17 24.68 -24.00
CA VAL A 78 -1.54 23.37 -24.56
C VAL A 78 -1.08 22.20 -23.67
N HIS A 79 0.10 22.30 -23.07
CA HIS A 79 0.63 21.25 -22.20
C HIS A 79 -0.15 21.10 -20.88
N GLU A 80 -0.80 22.16 -20.39
CA GLU A 80 -1.66 22.10 -19.20
C GLU A 80 -2.94 21.35 -19.51
N VAL A 81 -3.60 21.69 -20.63
CA VAL A 81 -4.78 20.97 -21.14
C VAL A 81 -4.44 19.50 -21.35
N LEU A 82 -3.31 19.21 -21.99
CA LEU A 82 -2.86 17.84 -22.21
C LEU A 82 -2.67 17.05 -20.91
N ASN A 83 -2.06 17.66 -19.90
CA ASN A 83 -1.87 17.03 -18.59
C ASN A 83 -3.20 16.77 -17.89
N GLU A 84 -4.17 17.69 -18.01
CA GLU A 84 -5.50 17.51 -17.44
C GLU A 84 -6.30 16.41 -18.15
N VAL A 85 -6.24 16.36 -19.49
CA VAL A 85 -6.82 15.26 -20.28
C VAL A 85 -6.25 13.92 -19.82
N LYS A 86 -4.92 13.81 -19.64
CA LYS A 86 -4.31 12.56 -19.17
C LYS A 86 -4.75 12.19 -17.76
N ARG A 87 -4.84 13.17 -16.85
CA ARG A 87 -5.29 12.96 -15.46
C ARG A 87 -6.73 12.45 -15.40
N LEU A 88 -7.59 12.87 -16.34
CA LEU A 88 -8.96 12.37 -16.43
C LEU A 88 -9.04 10.85 -16.66
N PHE A 89 -7.98 10.21 -17.16
CA PHE A 89 -7.91 8.76 -17.38
C PHE A 89 -6.83 8.09 -16.54
N ALA A 90 -6.47 8.67 -15.41
CA ALA A 90 -5.48 8.11 -14.50
C ALA A 90 -6.05 7.96 -13.11
N ASN A 91 -5.61 6.93 -12.41
CA ASN A 91 -5.80 6.87 -10.96
C ASN A 91 -4.75 7.79 -10.33
N VAL A 92 -5.14 8.52 -9.30
CA VAL A 92 -4.25 9.43 -8.56
C VAL A 92 -4.20 8.98 -7.11
N ILE A 93 -2.99 8.73 -6.62
CA ILE A 93 -2.72 8.42 -5.22
C ILE A 93 -1.96 9.62 -4.64
N THR A 94 -2.63 10.36 -3.76
CA THR A 94 -2.10 11.55 -3.11
C THR A 94 -1.74 11.21 -1.67
N ILE A 95 -0.47 11.39 -1.32
CA ILE A 95 0.07 11.17 0.03
C ILE A 95 0.43 12.53 0.61
N ARG A 96 -0.19 12.90 1.72
CA ARG A 96 0.00 14.20 2.39
C ARG A 96 0.59 13.98 3.79
N VAL A 97 1.76 14.54 4.05
CA VAL A 97 2.37 14.53 5.39
C VAL A 97 1.86 15.72 6.20
N VAL A 98 1.34 15.45 7.39
CA VAL A 98 0.78 16.45 8.31
C VAL A 98 1.62 16.48 9.59
N HIS A 99 2.45 17.51 9.73
CA HIS A 99 3.30 17.70 10.90
C HIS A 99 3.76 19.17 11.01
N ASP A 100 4.17 19.59 12.21
CA ASP A 100 4.56 20.99 12.47
C ASP A 100 5.74 21.47 11.60
N ASP A 101 6.65 20.55 11.25
CA ASP A 101 7.81 20.81 10.40
C ASP A 101 7.51 20.84 8.89
N THR A 102 6.25 20.61 8.49
CA THR A 102 5.80 20.66 7.09
C THR A 102 4.87 21.84 6.76
N ASN A 103 4.59 22.69 7.75
CA ASN A 103 3.64 23.81 7.63
C ASN A 103 4.04 24.86 6.56
N ASP A 104 5.33 25.06 6.33
CA ASP A 104 5.84 25.98 5.29
C ASP A 104 5.96 25.32 3.90
N GLY A 105 5.40 24.12 3.73
CA GLY A 105 5.52 23.34 2.48
C GLY A 105 6.89 22.69 2.28
N THR A 106 7.70 22.63 3.35
CA THR A 106 9.03 21.98 3.35
C THR A 106 9.00 20.63 4.07
N ILE A 107 10.02 19.81 3.84
CA ILE A 107 10.27 18.59 4.63
C ILE A 107 11.79 18.35 4.67
N PRO A 108 12.35 17.70 5.70
CA PRO A 108 13.76 17.27 5.66
C PRO A 108 14.07 16.44 4.42
N ILE A 109 15.21 16.69 3.77
CA ILE A 109 15.54 16.10 2.46
C ILE A 109 15.51 14.56 2.47
N ASN A 110 16.00 13.93 3.54
CA ASN A 110 16.00 12.47 3.67
C ASN A 110 14.58 11.92 3.73
N ASP A 111 13.69 12.58 4.49
CA ASP A 111 12.27 12.20 4.58
C ASP A 111 11.55 12.44 3.24
N GLY A 112 11.90 13.49 2.49
CA GLY A 112 11.38 13.72 1.14
C GLY A 112 11.77 12.61 0.15
N VAL A 113 13.04 12.17 0.18
CA VAL A 113 13.52 11.02 -0.61
C VAL A 113 12.82 9.73 -0.18
N LEU A 114 12.68 9.52 1.13
CA LEU A 114 11.99 8.37 1.70
C LEU A 114 10.53 8.32 1.25
N LEU A 115 9.80 9.44 1.26
CA LEU A 115 8.40 9.52 0.86
C LEU A 115 8.18 9.03 -0.58
N ILE A 116 9.02 9.48 -1.51
CA ILE A 116 8.95 9.07 -2.92
C ILE A 116 9.26 7.58 -3.07
N ALA A 117 10.31 7.09 -2.40
CA ALA A 117 10.67 5.68 -2.42
C ALA A 117 9.53 4.80 -1.88
N LYS A 118 8.92 5.21 -0.77
CA LYS A 118 7.85 4.50 -0.09
C LYS A 118 6.54 4.53 -0.87
N ALA A 119 6.27 5.59 -1.64
CA ALA A 119 5.11 5.65 -2.53
C ALA A 119 5.21 4.58 -3.63
N LYS A 120 6.41 4.39 -4.19
CA LYS A 120 6.68 3.32 -5.15
C LYS A 120 6.55 1.94 -4.49
N ASP A 121 7.08 1.76 -3.27
CA ASP A 121 6.99 0.50 -2.54
C ASP A 121 5.54 0.13 -2.20
N LEU A 122 4.71 1.11 -1.83
CA LEU A 122 3.28 0.92 -1.55
C LEU A 122 2.56 0.34 -2.78
N LEU A 123 2.74 0.99 -3.94
CA LEU A 123 2.13 0.54 -5.18
C LEU A 123 2.71 -0.79 -5.66
N SER A 124 3.98 -1.07 -5.38
CA SER A 124 4.58 -2.39 -5.61
C SER A 124 3.92 -3.46 -4.75
N ALA A 125 3.70 -3.19 -3.47
CA ALA A 125 3.03 -4.11 -2.55
C ALA A 125 1.58 -4.39 -2.98
N ALA A 126 0.83 -3.34 -3.34
CA ALA A 126 -0.52 -3.46 -3.88
C ALA A 126 -0.56 -4.26 -5.19
N ALA A 127 0.38 -4.02 -6.10
CA ALA A 127 0.46 -4.78 -7.36
C ALA A 127 0.74 -6.27 -7.10
N ARG A 128 1.62 -6.60 -6.14
CA ARG A 128 1.97 -7.99 -5.81
C ARG A 128 0.84 -8.73 -5.11
N SER A 129 0.09 -8.04 -4.25
CA SER A 129 -1.02 -8.65 -3.52
C SER A 129 -2.28 -8.86 -4.37
N LEU A 130 -2.31 -8.32 -5.59
CA LEU A 130 -3.28 -8.72 -6.61
C LEU A 130 -3.06 -10.17 -7.07
N TYR A 131 -1.81 -10.63 -7.16
CA TYR A 131 -1.48 -11.98 -7.66
C TYR A 131 -1.39 -13.03 -6.56
N ALA A 132 -1.02 -12.65 -5.34
CA ALA A 132 -0.94 -13.57 -4.21
C ALA A 132 -1.17 -12.85 -2.88
N LYS A 133 -2.09 -13.37 -2.05
CA LYS A 133 -2.31 -12.86 -0.68
C LYS A 133 -1.26 -13.45 0.26
N ARG A 134 -0.37 -12.63 0.82
CA ARG A 134 0.75 -13.06 1.67
C ARG A 134 1.10 -12.02 2.72
N LYS A 135 1.42 -12.48 3.95
CA LYS A 135 1.94 -11.63 5.03
C LYS A 135 3.22 -10.88 4.62
N GLN A 136 4.08 -11.50 3.83
CA GLN A 136 5.32 -10.88 3.36
C GLN A 136 5.68 -11.36 1.97
N PHE A 137 6.23 -10.45 1.15
CA PHE A 137 6.75 -10.78 -0.16
C PHE A 137 8.27 -10.57 -0.22
N THR A 138 9.02 -11.68 -0.20
CA THR A 138 10.50 -11.68 -0.17
C THR A 138 11.16 -11.83 -1.55
N ARG A 139 10.46 -12.38 -2.54
CA ARG A 139 10.98 -12.58 -3.90
C ARG A 139 10.77 -11.34 -4.78
N GLY A 140 11.34 -11.29 -5.98
CA GLY A 140 11.06 -10.20 -6.92
C GLY A 140 9.56 -10.06 -7.25
N ALA A 141 9.14 -8.87 -7.65
CA ALA A 141 7.80 -8.65 -8.19
C ALA A 141 7.60 -9.43 -9.50
N PRO A 142 6.38 -9.94 -9.80
CA PRO A 142 6.07 -10.54 -11.09
C PRO A 142 6.24 -9.52 -12.22
N LYS A 143 6.33 -10.01 -13.47
CA LYS A 143 6.65 -9.18 -14.64
C LYS A 143 5.62 -8.05 -14.81
N GLU A 144 4.35 -8.38 -14.68
CA GLU A 144 3.21 -7.47 -14.84
C GLU A 144 3.22 -6.36 -13.78
N ALA A 145 3.58 -6.68 -12.54
CA ALA A 145 3.73 -5.68 -11.48
C ALA A 145 4.92 -4.74 -11.75
N LYS A 146 6.01 -5.23 -12.34
CA LYS A 146 7.15 -4.38 -12.74
C LYS A 146 6.77 -3.44 -13.88
N GLU A 147 6.15 -3.98 -14.92
CA GLU A 147 5.66 -3.20 -16.06
C GLU A 147 4.67 -2.13 -15.60
N TYR A 148 3.77 -2.44 -14.66
CA TYR A 148 2.89 -1.44 -14.04
C TYR A 148 3.69 -0.30 -13.37
N LEU A 149 4.68 -0.63 -12.54
CA LEU A 149 5.49 0.38 -11.84
C LEU A 149 6.27 1.30 -12.80
N GLU A 150 6.64 0.81 -13.99
CA GLU A 150 7.31 1.60 -15.02
C GLU A 150 6.38 2.62 -15.71
N THR A 151 5.05 2.45 -15.57
CA THR A 151 4.06 3.39 -16.11
C THR A 151 3.70 4.53 -15.16
N LEU A 152 4.08 4.42 -13.88
CA LEU A 152 3.78 5.41 -12.86
C LEU A 152 4.50 6.73 -13.13
N LEU A 153 3.80 7.83 -12.90
CA LEU A 153 4.33 9.18 -13.05
C LEU A 153 4.23 9.91 -11.71
N LEU A 154 5.24 10.71 -11.39
CA LEU A 154 5.17 11.64 -10.26
C LEU A 154 4.54 12.94 -10.73
N GLY A 155 3.46 13.33 -10.05
CA GLY A 155 2.84 14.64 -10.19
C GLY A 155 3.64 15.73 -9.47
N GLN A 156 3.31 16.99 -9.77
CA GLN A 156 3.87 18.13 -9.04
C GLN A 156 3.42 18.11 -7.58
N THR A 157 4.29 18.60 -6.70
CA THR A 157 3.99 18.86 -5.28
C THR A 157 3.12 20.10 -5.17
N GLU A 158 2.13 20.09 -4.29
CA GLU A 158 1.24 21.23 -4.04
C GLU A 158 1.69 22.04 -2.81
N ILE A 159 1.36 23.33 -2.79
CA ILE A 159 1.68 24.24 -1.68
C ILE A 159 0.66 24.01 -0.55
N GLY A 160 1.12 23.84 0.71
CA GLY A 160 0.23 23.76 1.90
C GLY A 160 0.33 22.51 2.77
N SER A 161 1.36 21.69 2.55
CA SER A 161 1.82 20.51 3.32
C SER A 161 2.68 19.71 2.34
N TYR A 162 3.66 18.93 2.77
CA TYR A 162 4.48 18.18 1.82
C TYR A 162 3.65 17.01 1.21
N VAL A 163 3.26 17.16 -0.06
CA VAL A 163 2.37 16.24 -0.80
C VAL A 163 3.11 15.54 -1.94
N VAL A 164 2.98 14.22 -2.02
CA VAL A 164 3.39 13.41 -3.17
C VAL A 164 2.17 12.90 -3.92
N ASN A 165 2.14 13.21 -5.21
CA ASN A 165 1.10 12.74 -6.14
C ASN A 165 1.69 11.65 -7.03
N VAL A 166 1.14 10.44 -6.99
CA VAL A 166 1.46 9.37 -7.93
C VAL A 166 0.31 9.19 -8.90
N ILE A 167 0.59 9.31 -10.18
CA ILE A 167 -0.36 9.18 -11.28
C ILE A 167 -0.13 7.81 -11.91
N ALA A 168 -1.18 6.98 -11.93
CA ALA A 168 -1.19 5.66 -12.54
C ALA A 168 -2.13 5.68 -13.77
N PRO A 169 -1.58 5.91 -14.99
CA PRO A 169 -2.38 5.98 -16.20
C PRO A 169 -3.15 4.68 -16.44
N VAL A 170 -4.43 4.79 -16.80
CA VAL A 170 -5.23 3.64 -17.22
C VAL A 170 -4.98 3.40 -18.70
N GLN A 171 -4.26 2.32 -19.02
CA GLN A 171 -4.11 1.90 -20.42
C GLN A 171 -5.45 1.37 -20.93
N MET A 172 -6.00 2.03 -21.95
CA MET A 172 -7.17 1.53 -22.65
C MET A 172 -6.74 0.39 -23.58
N VAL A 173 -7.38 -0.78 -23.42
CA VAL A 173 -7.12 -1.93 -24.29
C VAL A 173 -7.70 -1.61 -25.66
N ALA A 174 -6.85 -1.49 -26.67
CA ALA A 174 -7.22 -1.07 -28.02
C ALA A 174 -7.81 -2.22 -28.89
N ASP A 175 -8.46 -3.21 -28.29
CA ASP A 175 -9.07 -4.30 -29.04
C ASP A 175 -10.58 -4.08 -29.20
N GLY A 176 -10.99 -3.85 -30.45
CA GLY A 176 -12.39 -3.78 -30.90
C GLY A 176 -13.15 -5.11 -30.80
N SER A 177 -12.76 -6.00 -29.89
CA SER A 177 -13.58 -7.13 -29.45
C SER A 177 -14.38 -6.69 -28.22
N ASN A 178 -15.70 -6.72 -28.33
CA ASN A 178 -16.70 -6.42 -27.28
C ASN A 178 -16.64 -7.34 -26.04
N ASN A 179 -15.45 -7.71 -25.54
CA ASN A 179 -15.31 -8.35 -24.24
C ASN A 179 -15.18 -7.28 -23.17
N VAL A 180 -16.33 -6.75 -22.75
CA VAL A 180 -16.57 -5.74 -21.70
C VAL A 180 -16.12 -6.20 -20.30
N THR A 181 -15.38 -7.30 -20.17
CA THR A 181 -15.20 -8.04 -18.91
C THR A 181 -13.80 -7.96 -18.29
N THR A 182 -12.82 -7.29 -18.90
CA THR A 182 -11.47 -7.17 -18.32
C THR A 182 -11.26 -5.80 -17.70
N ILE A 183 -11.14 -5.75 -16.37
CA ILE A 183 -10.78 -4.54 -15.62
C ILE A 183 -9.31 -4.21 -15.97
N PRO A 184 -9.00 -2.98 -16.45
CA PRO A 184 -7.64 -2.53 -16.67
C PRO A 184 -6.73 -2.78 -15.45
N LEU A 185 -5.50 -3.23 -15.68
CA LEU A 185 -4.56 -3.60 -14.60
C LEU A 185 -4.39 -2.48 -13.56
N ALA A 186 -4.25 -1.22 -14.01
CA ALA A 186 -4.11 -0.07 -13.11
C ALA A 186 -5.33 0.11 -12.20
N GLN A 187 -6.55 -0.14 -12.70
CA GLN A 187 -7.77 -0.09 -11.90
C GLN A 187 -7.82 -1.26 -10.91
N ALA A 188 -7.51 -2.49 -11.35
CA ALA A 188 -7.48 -3.65 -10.46
C ALA A 188 -6.48 -3.47 -9.30
N ILE A 189 -5.29 -2.91 -9.58
CA ILE A 189 -4.29 -2.60 -8.56
C ILE A 189 -4.79 -1.49 -7.62
N THR A 190 -5.41 -0.45 -8.16
CA THR A 190 -5.97 0.67 -7.36
C THR A 190 -7.08 0.17 -6.42
N SER A 191 -8.01 -0.65 -6.91
CA SER A 191 -9.06 -1.25 -6.07
C SER A 191 -8.47 -2.18 -5.01
N ASN A 192 -7.42 -2.93 -5.35
CA ASN A 192 -6.73 -3.79 -4.40
C ASN A 192 -5.94 -2.99 -3.33
N LEU A 193 -5.39 -1.83 -3.69
CA LEU A 193 -4.81 -0.88 -2.73
C LEU A 193 -5.87 -0.39 -1.75
N VAL A 194 -7.01 0.11 -2.25
CA VAL A 194 -8.12 0.60 -1.42
C VAL A 194 -8.62 -0.50 -0.47
N ALA A 195 -8.85 -1.71 -0.99
CA ALA A 195 -9.28 -2.85 -0.17
C ALA A 195 -8.26 -3.19 0.94
N GLY A 196 -6.96 -3.17 0.62
CA GLY A 196 -5.89 -3.39 1.61
C GLY A 196 -5.85 -2.32 2.70
N LEU A 197 -5.97 -1.04 2.32
CA LEU A 197 -5.97 0.08 3.27
C LEU A 197 -7.20 0.05 4.18
N SER A 198 -8.41 -0.16 3.63
CA SER A 198 -9.64 -0.30 4.42
C SER A 198 -9.59 -1.48 5.38
N ALA A 199 -9.02 -2.62 4.96
CA ALA A 199 -8.89 -3.78 5.83
C ALA A 199 -7.86 -3.55 6.95
N LEU A 200 -6.77 -2.82 6.68
CA LEU A 200 -5.82 -2.41 7.72
C LEU A 200 -6.47 -1.46 8.73
N GLU A 201 -7.35 -0.55 8.30
CA GLU A 201 -8.06 0.36 9.20
C GLU A 201 -8.99 -0.38 10.14
N LYS A 202 -9.79 -1.31 9.60
CA LYS A 202 -10.65 -2.21 10.39
C LYS A 202 -9.83 -3.07 11.36
N ALA A 203 -8.71 -3.64 10.89
CA ALA A 203 -7.84 -4.49 11.71
C ALA A 203 -7.18 -3.70 12.84
N THR A 204 -6.74 -2.46 12.56
CA THR A 204 -6.16 -1.55 13.54
C THR A 204 -7.17 -1.20 14.64
N ALA A 205 -8.40 -0.82 14.27
CA ALA A 205 -9.46 -0.55 15.24
C ALA A 205 -9.75 -1.77 16.14
N THR A 206 -9.77 -2.97 15.56
CA THR A 206 -9.98 -4.22 16.31
C THR A 206 -8.79 -4.52 17.23
N TYR A 207 -7.57 -4.25 16.79
CA TYR A 207 -6.36 -4.42 17.58
C TYR A 207 -6.31 -3.44 18.76
N GLU A 208 -6.67 -2.18 18.56
CA GLU A 208 -6.74 -1.18 19.64
C GLU A 208 -7.76 -1.57 20.73
N GLU A 209 -8.88 -2.19 20.34
CA GLU A 209 -9.90 -2.65 21.28
C GLU A 209 -9.47 -3.91 22.06
N LYS A 210 -8.85 -4.89 21.38
CA LYS A 210 -8.66 -6.26 21.92
C LYS A 210 -7.21 -6.62 22.23
N GLY A 211 -6.24 -5.87 21.72
CA GLY A 211 -4.80 -6.16 21.83
C GLY A 211 -4.35 -7.43 21.07
N ASP A 212 -5.19 -7.98 20.19
CA ASP A 212 -4.92 -9.23 19.48
C ASP A 212 -4.35 -8.99 18.08
N LEU A 213 -3.11 -9.44 17.86
CA LEU A 213 -2.44 -9.35 16.57
C LEU A 213 -3.10 -10.23 15.49
N GLY A 214 -3.87 -11.24 15.88
CA GLY A 214 -4.66 -12.07 14.96
C GLY A 214 -5.68 -11.26 14.15
N ALA A 215 -6.11 -10.09 14.63
CA ALA A 215 -6.98 -9.17 13.90
C ALA A 215 -6.42 -8.77 12.52
N PHE A 216 -5.09 -8.77 12.36
CA PHE A 216 -4.44 -8.42 11.10
C PHE A 216 -4.46 -9.54 10.04
N ASP A 217 -4.86 -10.76 10.38
CA ASP A 217 -4.91 -11.87 9.42
C ASP A 217 -5.96 -11.66 8.33
N GLU A 218 -7.12 -11.07 8.67
CA GLU A 218 -8.18 -10.76 7.69
C GLU A 218 -7.68 -9.74 6.65
N ALA A 219 -6.86 -8.77 7.07
CA ALA A 219 -6.31 -7.75 6.17
C ALA A 219 -5.36 -8.35 5.12
N VAL A 220 -4.68 -9.46 5.42
CA VAL A 220 -3.84 -10.17 4.45
C VAL A 220 -4.67 -10.69 3.28
N LEU A 221 -5.88 -11.17 3.55
CA LEU A 221 -6.80 -11.66 2.52
C LEU A 221 -7.29 -10.53 1.61
N ALA A 222 -7.42 -9.31 2.14
CA ALA A 222 -7.74 -8.12 1.36
C ALA A 222 -6.53 -7.61 0.55
N GLY A 223 -5.30 -7.97 0.91
CA GLY A 223 -4.08 -7.61 0.18
C GLY A 223 -3.05 -6.82 0.99
N ALA A 224 -3.26 -6.67 2.30
CA ALA A 224 -2.25 -6.15 3.21
C ALA A 224 -1.04 -7.09 3.28
N SER A 225 0.12 -6.51 3.54
CA SER A 225 1.37 -7.23 3.73
C SER A 225 2.34 -6.35 4.52
N SER A 226 3.36 -6.96 5.11
CA SER A 226 4.46 -6.22 5.74
C SER A 226 5.11 -5.21 4.79
N ASN A 227 5.19 -5.49 3.48
CA ASN A 227 5.70 -4.54 2.50
C ASN A 227 4.81 -3.29 2.35
N MET A 228 3.49 -3.46 2.45
CA MET A 228 2.54 -2.34 2.46
C MET A 228 2.65 -1.56 3.77
N CYS A 229 2.67 -2.24 4.93
CA CYS A 229 2.83 -1.58 6.23
C CYS A 229 4.18 -0.85 6.33
N ASP A 230 5.28 -1.45 5.89
CA ASP A 230 6.62 -0.84 5.80
C ASP A 230 6.64 0.41 4.89
N ALA A 231 5.78 0.44 3.86
CA ALA A 231 5.63 1.60 2.99
C ALA A 231 4.87 2.72 3.70
N LEU A 232 3.75 2.38 4.35
CA LEU A 232 2.92 3.30 5.14
C LEU A 232 3.73 3.93 6.29
N LEU A 233 4.46 3.13 7.07
CA LEU A 233 5.32 3.62 8.14
C LEU A 233 6.35 4.64 7.64
N GLY A 234 6.92 4.41 6.47
CA GLY A 234 7.90 5.33 5.89
C GLY A 234 7.33 6.71 5.52
N PHE A 235 6.00 6.85 5.34
CA PHE A 235 5.37 8.16 5.17
C PHE A 235 5.35 9.00 6.45
N SER A 236 5.48 8.34 7.60
CA SER A 236 5.65 8.98 8.90
C SER A 236 7.10 9.47 9.15
N GLY A 237 7.99 9.30 8.17
CA GLY A 237 9.41 9.69 8.22
C GLY A 237 10.30 8.66 8.91
N GLU A 238 11.62 8.89 8.93
CA GLU A 238 12.59 7.93 9.52
C GLU A 238 12.33 7.62 11.01
N LYS A 239 11.67 8.55 11.72
CA LYS A 239 11.34 8.43 13.15
C LYS A 239 9.93 7.90 13.41
N HIS A 240 9.14 7.64 12.37
CA HIS A 240 7.74 7.23 12.46
C HIS A 240 6.88 8.10 13.42
N ASN A 241 7.04 9.42 13.34
CA ASN A 241 6.42 10.35 14.29
C ASN A 241 5.55 11.43 13.62
N ARG A 242 5.25 11.29 12.32
CA ARG A 242 4.37 12.20 11.59
C ARG A 242 3.04 11.55 11.25
N ASN A 243 1.98 12.35 11.28
CA ASN A 243 0.69 11.93 10.75
C ASN A 243 0.73 12.06 9.22
N PHE A 244 -0.08 11.26 8.53
CA PHE A 244 -0.25 11.40 7.10
C PHE A 244 -1.65 10.98 6.64
N GLU A 245 -2.02 11.46 5.47
CA GLU A 245 -3.27 11.14 4.78
C GLU A 245 -2.95 10.51 3.42
N ILE A 246 -3.72 9.50 3.03
CA ILE A 246 -3.71 8.96 1.68
C ILE A 246 -5.10 9.16 1.08
N THR A 247 -5.16 9.87 -0.05
CA THR A 247 -6.34 9.95 -0.90
C THR A 247 -6.12 9.15 -2.17
N VAL A 248 -7.05 8.27 -2.51
CA VAL A 248 -7.04 7.49 -3.74
C VAL A 248 -8.24 7.91 -4.60
N THR A 249 -7.96 8.54 -5.72
CA THR A 249 -8.96 8.91 -6.72
C THR A 249 -8.83 7.97 -7.92
N ALA A 250 -9.82 7.12 -8.14
CA ALA A 250 -9.83 6.26 -9.31
C ALA A 250 -10.19 7.06 -10.58
N ALA A 251 -9.70 6.60 -11.73
CA ALA A 251 -10.14 7.17 -13.01
C ALA A 251 -11.66 6.92 -13.18
N PRO A 252 -12.44 7.93 -13.62
CA PRO A 252 -13.86 7.77 -13.90
C PRO A 252 -14.15 6.57 -14.81
N SER A 253 -15.15 5.77 -14.44
CA SER A 253 -15.64 4.66 -15.24
C SER A 253 -17.06 4.95 -15.70
N PRO A 254 -17.43 4.72 -16.97
CA PRO A 254 -18.81 4.92 -17.44
C PRO A 254 -19.85 4.12 -16.66
N LEU A 255 -19.43 3.04 -16.00
CA LEU A 255 -20.30 2.15 -15.24
C LEU A 255 -20.48 2.57 -13.77
N PHE A 256 -19.56 3.36 -13.21
CA PHE A 256 -19.55 3.70 -11.79
C PHE A 256 -18.90 5.07 -11.53
N GLU A 257 -19.63 5.97 -10.87
CA GLU A 257 -19.02 7.10 -10.17
C GLU A 257 -18.29 6.57 -8.94
N THR A 258 -17.03 6.97 -8.75
CA THR A 258 -16.23 6.55 -7.60
C THR A 258 -15.77 7.79 -6.85
N GLU A 259 -16.29 7.96 -5.63
CA GLU A 259 -15.79 8.99 -4.74
C GLU A 259 -14.34 8.66 -4.33
N PRO A 260 -13.48 9.69 -4.12
CA PRO A 260 -12.14 9.46 -3.62
C PRO A 260 -12.15 8.76 -2.26
N ALA A 261 -11.42 7.65 -2.14
CA ALA A 261 -11.23 6.97 -0.86
C ALA A 261 -10.14 7.70 -0.06
N LYS A 262 -10.41 8.00 1.22
CA LYS A 262 -9.50 8.71 2.11
C LYS A 262 -9.16 7.90 3.34
N PHE A 263 -7.89 7.91 3.72
CA PHE A 263 -7.36 7.16 4.85
C PHE A 263 -6.45 8.07 5.68
N MET A 264 -6.72 8.13 6.99
CA MET A 264 -5.99 8.97 7.94
C MET A 264 -5.12 8.10 8.85
N PHE A 265 -3.86 8.47 8.99
CA PHE A 265 -2.88 7.74 9.81
C PHE A 265 -2.34 8.69 10.87
N ASP A 266 -2.90 8.60 12.08
CA ASP A 266 -2.40 9.30 13.26
C ASP A 266 -1.30 8.48 13.97
N GLY A 267 -0.69 9.05 15.01
CA GLY A 267 0.38 8.38 15.76
C GLY A 267 0.00 6.99 16.32
N ARG A 268 -1.26 6.80 16.77
CA ARG A 268 -1.71 5.49 17.28
C ARG A 268 -1.82 4.47 16.17
N TYR A 269 -2.34 4.89 15.02
CA TYR A 269 -2.38 4.05 13.83
C TYR A 269 -0.96 3.66 13.39
N VAL A 270 -0.01 4.61 13.39
CA VAL A 270 1.40 4.34 13.06
C VAL A 270 2.00 3.30 14.02
N GLU A 271 1.78 3.42 15.33
CA GLU A 271 2.22 2.43 16.32
C GLU A 271 1.61 1.03 16.05
N ALA A 272 0.31 0.97 15.75
CA ALA A 272 -0.35 -0.30 15.41
C ALA A 272 0.20 -0.92 14.11
N LEU A 273 0.54 -0.10 13.10
CA LEU A 273 1.19 -0.56 11.88
C LEU A 273 2.59 -1.13 12.13
N GLU A 274 3.34 -0.62 13.10
CA GLU A 274 4.62 -1.24 13.50
C GLU A 274 4.41 -2.65 14.06
N LYS A 275 3.39 -2.82 14.91
CA LYS A 275 3.01 -4.15 15.44
C LYS A 275 2.57 -5.10 14.33
N ALA A 276 1.73 -4.62 13.39
CA ALA A 276 1.28 -5.40 12.24
C ALA A 276 2.46 -5.82 11.34
N THR A 277 3.41 -4.91 11.12
CA THR A 277 4.62 -5.17 10.33
C THR A 277 5.47 -6.27 10.95
N GLY A 278 5.75 -6.18 12.25
CA GLY A 278 6.47 -7.21 13.00
C GLY A 278 5.73 -8.55 12.94
N TYR A 279 4.43 -8.55 13.22
CA TYR A 279 3.58 -9.73 13.15
C TYR A 279 3.64 -10.42 11.78
N TYR A 280 3.53 -9.65 10.70
CA TYR A 280 3.61 -10.17 9.33
C TYR A 280 4.99 -10.69 8.93
N LYS A 281 6.07 -10.13 9.48
CA LYS A 281 7.45 -10.65 9.33
C LYS A 281 7.70 -11.89 10.21
N GLY A 282 6.77 -12.19 11.11
CA GLY A 282 6.94 -13.21 12.14
C GLY A 282 7.97 -12.82 13.18
N ASP A 283 8.12 -11.52 13.45
CA ASP A 283 9.01 -10.92 14.45
C ASP A 283 8.19 -10.01 15.39
N TYR A 284 7.69 -10.57 16.49
CA TYR A 284 6.79 -9.86 17.41
C TYR A 284 6.85 -10.42 18.82
N ILE A 285 6.41 -9.61 19.79
CA ILE A 285 6.41 -9.96 21.21
C ILE A 285 4.96 -10.15 21.68
N LEU A 286 4.71 -11.26 22.35
CA LEU A 286 3.48 -11.51 23.10
C LEU A 286 3.76 -11.27 24.59
N PRO A 287 3.24 -10.19 25.18
CA PRO A 287 3.56 -9.84 26.56
C PRO A 287 2.92 -10.82 27.55
N GLU A 288 3.59 -11.00 28.69
CA GLU A 288 3.08 -11.68 29.89
C GLU A 288 2.39 -13.04 29.64
N ARG A 289 3.00 -13.87 28.79
CA ARG A 289 2.47 -15.21 28.51
C ARG A 289 2.97 -16.22 29.52
N ARG A 290 2.05 -17.06 29.97
CA ARG A 290 2.35 -18.29 30.69
C ARG A 290 2.52 -19.43 29.70
N LEU A 291 3.68 -20.04 29.69
CA LEU A 291 4.01 -21.21 28.91
C LEU A 291 3.95 -22.45 29.78
N THR A 292 3.43 -23.53 29.21
CA THR A 292 3.44 -24.86 29.81
C THR A 292 3.91 -25.87 28.78
N GLY A 293 4.76 -26.81 29.18
CA GLY A 293 5.30 -27.77 28.22
C GLY A 293 6.39 -28.66 28.78
N TYR A 294 6.93 -29.53 27.91
CA TYR A 294 8.04 -30.41 28.26
C TYR A 294 9.37 -29.81 27.81
N ILE A 295 10.41 -30.03 28.60
CA ILE A 295 11.77 -29.63 28.20
C ILE A 295 12.28 -30.66 27.20
N THR A 296 12.85 -30.19 26.09
CA THR A 296 13.41 -31.04 25.01
C THR A 296 14.90 -30.85 24.81
N LYS A 297 15.48 -29.78 25.39
CA LYS A 297 16.90 -29.50 25.33
C LYS A 297 17.33 -28.70 26.55
N LEU A 298 18.50 -29.04 27.06
CA LEU A 298 19.23 -28.31 28.09
C LEU A 298 20.61 -27.93 27.53
N SER A 299 21.06 -26.72 27.80
CA SER A 299 22.38 -26.26 27.40
C SER A 299 22.92 -25.28 28.43
N ARG A 300 24.01 -25.65 29.10
CA ARG A 300 24.76 -24.79 30.02
C ARG A 300 26.21 -24.76 29.54
N PRO A 301 26.77 -23.59 29.19
CA PRO A 301 28.20 -23.48 28.91
C PRO A 301 29.04 -23.87 30.12
N LYS A 302 30.28 -24.28 29.88
CA LYS A 302 31.21 -24.60 30.95
C LYS A 302 31.48 -23.34 31.80
N ASP A 303 31.50 -23.52 33.12
CA ASP A 303 31.78 -22.47 34.11
C ASP A 303 30.72 -21.35 34.21
N GLU A 304 29.54 -21.53 33.61
CA GLU A 304 28.40 -20.61 33.73
C GLU A 304 27.37 -21.07 34.76
N THR A 305 26.76 -20.10 35.47
CA THR A 305 25.68 -20.36 36.43
C THR A 305 24.29 -20.28 35.79
N SER A 306 24.15 -19.59 34.66
CA SER A 306 22.94 -19.60 33.84
C SER A 306 22.97 -20.73 32.81
N GLY A 307 21.80 -21.11 32.32
CA GLY A 307 21.71 -22.03 31.20
C GLY A 307 20.41 -21.87 30.43
N THR A 308 20.42 -22.30 29.17
CA THR A 308 19.27 -22.21 28.29
C THR A 308 18.55 -23.55 28.23
N ILE A 309 17.24 -23.51 28.45
CA ILE A 309 16.34 -24.64 28.23
C ILE A 309 15.51 -24.40 26.98
N THR A 310 15.04 -25.47 26.34
CA THR A 310 14.04 -25.41 25.27
C THR A 310 12.79 -26.14 25.71
N ILE A 311 11.69 -25.41 25.81
CA ILE A 311 10.37 -25.93 26.15
C ILE A 311 9.61 -26.14 24.85
N ASP A 312 9.06 -27.33 24.66
CA ASP A 312 8.05 -27.59 23.63
C ASP A 312 6.69 -27.21 24.20
N SER A 313 6.13 -26.10 23.70
CA SER A 313 4.94 -25.44 24.28
C SER A 313 4.03 -24.90 23.18
N THR A 314 2.75 -24.76 23.48
CA THR A 314 1.78 -24.13 22.57
C THR A 314 1.72 -22.64 22.84
N VAL A 315 2.02 -21.82 21.84
CA VAL A 315 1.91 -20.35 21.92
C VAL A 315 0.79 -19.89 21.00
N GLY A 316 -0.35 -19.53 21.58
CA GLY A 316 -1.61 -19.38 20.83
C GLY A 316 -2.11 -20.76 20.41
N ASP A 317 -2.32 -20.95 19.10
CA ASP A 317 -2.76 -22.24 18.52
C ASP A 317 -1.63 -23.00 17.80
N VAL A 318 -0.37 -22.61 18.03
CA VAL A 318 0.79 -23.16 17.32
C VAL A 318 1.80 -23.74 18.30
N GLU A 319 2.16 -25.01 18.09
CA GLU A 319 3.27 -25.65 18.79
C GLU A 319 4.60 -25.00 18.42
N ARG A 320 5.38 -24.62 19.42
CA ARG A 320 6.66 -23.95 19.25
C ARG A 320 7.67 -24.41 20.28
N LYS A 321 8.91 -24.54 19.82
CA LYS A 321 10.08 -24.66 20.68
C LYS A 321 10.51 -23.28 21.17
N VAL A 322 10.33 -23.02 22.46
CA VAL A 322 10.63 -21.75 23.11
C VAL A 322 11.91 -21.88 23.94
N GLN A 323 12.89 -21.02 23.66
CA GLN A 323 14.12 -20.93 24.44
C GLN A 323 13.90 -20.05 25.67
N VAL A 324 14.39 -20.51 26.82
CA VAL A 324 14.29 -19.77 28.08
C VAL A 324 15.65 -19.82 28.77
N GLU A 325 16.17 -18.67 29.16
CA GLU A 325 17.38 -18.59 29.97
C GLU A 325 17.01 -18.60 31.45
N LEU A 326 17.53 -19.56 32.22
CA LEU A 326 17.26 -19.71 33.64
C LEU A 326 18.57 -19.64 34.43
N MET A 327 18.48 -19.19 35.68
CA MET A 327 19.63 -19.06 36.57
C MET A 327 19.40 -19.83 37.88
N GLY A 328 20.49 -20.25 38.52
CA GLY A 328 20.45 -20.81 39.87
C GLY A 328 19.52 -22.02 40.00
N ASP A 329 18.62 -21.93 40.98
CA ASP A 329 17.69 -23.00 41.36
C ASP A 329 16.69 -23.35 40.25
N ASP A 330 16.22 -22.36 39.48
CA ASP A 330 15.26 -22.58 38.39
C ASP A 330 15.86 -23.50 37.32
N TYR A 331 17.13 -23.30 36.97
CA TYR A 331 17.79 -24.20 36.01
C TYR A 331 17.97 -25.59 36.61
N HIS A 332 18.31 -25.71 37.90
CA HIS A 332 18.44 -27.02 38.54
C HIS A 332 17.11 -27.78 38.54
N GLN A 333 16.00 -27.10 38.87
CA GLN A 333 14.65 -27.66 38.78
C GLN A 333 14.34 -28.10 37.34
N ALA A 334 14.75 -27.33 36.33
CA ALA A 334 14.56 -27.69 34.93
C ALA A 334 15.30 -28.99 34.54
N VAL A 335 16.51 -29.22 35.05
CA VAL A 335 17.25 -30.47 34.84
C VAL A 335 16.50 -31.66 35.44
N VAL A 336 16.04 -31.53 36.69
CA VAL A 336 15.28 -32.59 37.36
C VAL A 336 13.96 -32.87 36.64
N ALA A 337 13.25 -31.82 36.20
CA ALA A 337 12.00 -31.97 35.46
C ALA A 337 12.19 -32.68 34.12
N HIS A 338 13.25 -32.33 33.38
CA HIS A 338 13.62 -32.97 32.12
C HIS A 338 13.91 -34.46 32.30
N ASP A 339 14.75 -34.83 33.27
CA ASP A 339 15.11 -36.24 33.53
C ASP A 339 13.90 -37.10 33.92
N ASN A 340 12.93 -36.50 34.61
CA ASN A 340 11.71 -37.19 35.04
C ASN A 340 10.53 -37.03 34.06
N SER A 341 10.74 -36.44 32.88
CA SER A 341 9.68 -36.17 31.88
C SER A 341 8.47 -35.42 32.46
N LYS A 342 8.70 -34.48 33.39
CA LYS A 342 7.66 -33.65 34.00
C LYS A 342 7.38 -32.40 33.16
N MET A 343 6.15 -31.92 33.22
CA MET A 343 5.75 -30.66 32.59
C MET A 343 6.21 -29.48 33.46
N VAL A 344 6.64 -28.40 32.82
CA VAL A 344 7.06 -27.17 33.50
C VAL A 344 6.17 -26.00 33.11
N ARG A 345 6.13 -24.99 33.97
CA ARG A 345 5.54 -23.67 33.69
C ARG A 345 6.58 -22.58 33.80
N VAL A 346 6.41 -21.52 33.01
CA VAL A 346 7.18 -20.28 33.11
C VAL A 346 6.36 -19.12 32.55
N GLU A 347 6.56 -17.92 33.09
CA GLU A 347 5.89 -16.71 32.64
C GLU A 347 6.90 -15.69 32.14
N GLY A 348 6.52 -14.89 31.14
CA GLY A 348 7.35 -13.81 30.61
C GLY A 348 6.86 -13.34 29.24
N ASP A 349 7.68 -12.55 28.56
CA ASP A 349 7.34 -12.01 27.24
C ASP A 349 7.86 -12.95 26.15
N VAL A 350 6.98 -13.46 25.29
CA VAL A 350 7.39 -14.40 24.25
C VAL A 350 7.71 -13.65 22.98
N HIS A 351 9.01 -13.57 22.66
CA HIS A 351 9.50 -13.04 21.40
C HIS A 351 9.48 -14.13 20.33
N ILE A 352 8.54 -14.01 19.40
CA ILE A 352 8.41 -14.85 18.22
C ILE A 352 9.31 -14.28 17.13
N LYS A 353 10.17 -15.12 16.55
CA LYS A 353 10.91 -14.90 15.31
C LYS A 353 10.48 -15.94 14.27
N SER A 354 10.77 -15.72 12.99
CA SER A 354 10.27 -16.57 11.91
C SER A 354 10.68 -18.05 12.02
N LYS A 355 11.76 -18.38 12.76
CA LYS A 355 12.29 -19.74 12.95
C LYS A 355 12.49 -20.16 14.40
N SER A 356 12.26 -19.27 15.36
CA SER A 356 12.57 -19.51 16.77
C SER A 356 11.64 -18.71 17.65
N ALA A 357 11.44 -19.16 18.88
CA ALA A 357 10.78 -18.38 19.92
C ALA A 357 11.70 -18.31 21.14
N GLN A 358 11.69 -17.16 21.81
CA GLN A 358 12.43 -16.95 23.06
C GLN A 358 11.51 -16.33 24.08
N LEU A 359 11.55 -16.81 25.32
CA LEU A 359 10.90 -16.15 26.44
C LEU A 359 11.89 -15.19 27.09
N LEU A 360 11.52 -13.92 27.12
CA LEU A 360 12.24 -12.83 27.75
C LEU A 360 11.67 -12.59 29.15
N ASN A 361 12.50 -12.06 30.05
CA ASN A 361 12.13 -11.74 31.43
C ASN A 361 11.44 -12.91 32.16
N PRO A 362 12.05 -14.12 32.18
CA PRO A 362 11.45 -15.29 32.80
C PRO A 362 11.18 -15.07 34.28
N LYS A 363 9.97 -15.41 34.70
CA LYS A 363 9.49 -15.38 36.09
C LYS A 363 8.62 -16.61 36.36
N ASN A 364 8.45 -16.93 37.64
CA ASN A 364 7.55 -18.00 38.11
C ASN A 364 7.83 -19.37 37.45
N PHE A 365 9.10 -19.72 37.23
CA PHE A 365 9.46 -21.05 36.77
C PHE A 365 9.07 -22.09 37.82
N GLY A 366 8.57 -23.24 37.38
CA GLY A 366 8.28 -24.35 38.27
C GLY A 366 7.80 -25.59 37.55
N VAL A 367 7.81 -26.71 38.26
CA VAL A 367 7.27 -27.97 37.77
C VAL A 367 5.76 -28.00 38.03
N ILE A 368 4.99 -28.52 37.08
CA ILE A 368 3.56 -28.77 37.24
C ILE A 368 3.41 -30.20 37.76
N GLU A 369 2.84 -30.36 38.96
CA GLU A 369 2.49 -31.68 39.47
C GLU A 369 1.10 -32.08 38.97
N ILE A 370 0.82 -33.38 38.87
CA ILE A 370 -0.45 -33.91 38.34
C ILE A 370 -1.67 -33.41 39.15
N GLU A 371 -1.47 -33.07 40.43
CA GLU A 371 -2.49 -32.50 41.31
C GLU A 371 -2.89 -31.05 40.95
N ASP A 372 -2.04 -30.31 40.22
CA ASP A 372 -2.30 -28.93 39.79
C ASP A 372 -3.15 -28.84 38.49
N LEU A 373 -3.47 -29.99 37.87
CA LEU A 373 -4.25 -30.11 36.63
C LEU A 373 -5.68 -30.62 36.86
N LEU A 374 -6.03 -30.94 38.11
CA LEU A 374 -7.37 -31.32 38.61
C LEU A 374 -8.02 -30.13 39.31
#